data_AF-A0A535RW80-F1
#
_entry.id   AF-A0A535RW80-F1
#
_cell.length_a   1.000
_cell.length_b   1.000
_cell.length_c   1.000
_cell.angle_alpha   90.00
_cell.angle_beta   90.00
_cell.angle_gamma   90.00
#
_symmetry.space_group_name_H-M   'P 1'
#
loop_
_entity.id
_entity.type
_entity.pdbx_description
1 polymer ?
#
loop_
_entity_poly.entity_id
_entity_poly.type
_entity_poly.pdbx_seq_one_letter_code
_entity_poly.pdbx_strand_id
1 'polypeptide(L)'
;MGRPAINTVFNHGNDKNTFNAIPPTQDVLQFRDKFVTVLEGAPFNRDAATAGTLASVLLPDILTYNYATAAGFLNGRRLQDDVIDAELQLLTGSSSIGDGVGPHSDYLSVFPYVGTPH
;
A
#
# COMPACT_ATOMS: atom_id res chain seq x y z
N MET A 1 11.03 -5.49 -1.10
CA MET A 1 9.97 -4.94 -1.97
C MET A 1 9.04 -4.15 -1.07
N GLY A 2 8.82 -2.87 -1.37
CA GLY A 2 7.83 -2.04 -0.69
C GLY A 2 6.41 -2.34 -1.17
N ARG A 3 5.43 -1.79 -0.48
CA ARG A 3 4.02 -1.83 -0.88
C ARG A 3 3.81 -0.83 -2.04
N PRO A 4 2.87 -1.11 -2.94
CA PRO A 4 2.49 -0.15 -3.98
C PRO A 4 2.14 1.23 -3.40
N ALA A 5 2.31 2.27 -4.21
CA ALA A 5 1.86 3.65 -3.97
C ALA A 5 2.34 4.40 -2.70
N ILE A 6 3.05 3.77 -1.75
CA ILE A 6 3.42 4.39 -0.45
C ILE A 6 4.18 5.71 -0.63
N ASN A 7 5.34 5.68 -1.29
CA ASN A 7 6.16 6.89 -1.44
C ASN A 7 5.48 7.96 -2.34
N THR A 8 4.58 7.55 -3.23
CA THR A 8 3.86 8.49 -4.10
C THR A 8 2.74 9.23 -3.38
N VAL A 9 2.07 8.57 -2.42
CA VAL A 9 0.93 9.12 -1.67
C VAL A 9 1.38 9.94 -0.48
N PHE A 10 2.31 9.42 0.34
CA PHE A 10 2.59 9.97 1.66
C PHE A 10 3.75 10.96 1.72
N ASN A 11 4.67 10.93 0.76
CA ASN A 11 5.85 11.78 0.75
C ASN A 11 5.76 12.82 -0.38
N HIS A 12 6.28 14.02 -0.13
CA HIS A 12 6.23 15.13 -1.08
C HIS A 12 7.59 15.82 -1.21
N GLY A 13 7.87 16.39 -2.38
CA GLY A 13 9.13 17.09 -2.65
C GLY A 13 10.36 16.21 -2.37
N ASN A 14 11.32 16.75 -1.61
CA ASN A 14 12.57 16.05 -1.32
C ASN A 14 12.39 14.81 -0.42
N ASP A 15 11.30 14.70 0.34
CA ASP A 15 11.02 13.53 1.18
C ASP A 15 10.95 12.25 0.35
N LYS A 16 10.48 12.33 -0.92
CA LYS A 16 10.46 11.17 -1.82
C LYS A 16 11.85 10.60 -2.07
N ASN A 17 12.84 11.47 -2.23
CA ASN A 17 14.22 11.09 -2.46
C ASN A 17 14.85 10.55 -1.18
N THR A 18 14.61 11.22 -0.04
CA THR A 18 15.08 10.76 1.26
C THR A 18 14.54 9.37 1.57
N PHE A 19 13.23 9.15 1.39
CA PHE A 19 12.58 7.86 1.63
C PHE A 19 13.18 6.74 0.78
N ASN A 20 13.48 7.00 -0.49
CA ASN A 20 14.11 6.02 -1.39
C ASN A 20 15.60 5.76 -1.09
N ALA A 21 16.26 6.64 -0.33
CA ALA A 21 17.69 6.57 -0.06
C ALA A 21 18.02 5.93 1.30
N ILE A 22 17.06 5.86 2.22
CA ILE A 22 17.24 5.26 3.54
C ILE A 22 16.92 3.76 3.54
N PRO A 23 17.49 2.98 4.46
CA PRO A 23 17.05 1.60 4.67
C PRO A 23 15.66 1.57 5.33
N PRO A 24 14.80 0.57 5.02
CA PRO A 24 13.45 0.46 5.60
C PRO A 24 13.42 0.44 7.14
N THR A 25 14.50 0.01 7.78
CA THR A 25 14.66 0.06 9.24
C THR A 25 14.59 1.48 9.82
N GLN A 26 14.74 2.51 9.00
CA GLN A 26 14.66 3.92 9.38
C GLN A 26 13.31 4.57 9.04
N ASP A 27 12.41 3.89 8.32
CA ASP A 27 11.15 4.48 7.84
C ASP A 27 10.28 4.97 9.00
N VAL A 28 10.06 4.10 10.00
CA VAL A 28 9.20 4.41 11.15
C VAL A 28 9.74 5.62 11.91
N LEU A 29 11.06 5.66 12.14
CA LEU A 29 11.70 6.73 12.89
C LEU A 29 11.62 8.08 12.16
N GLN A 30 11.75 8.09 10.83
CA GLN A 30 11.86 9.33 10.06
C GLN A 30 10.53 9.81 9.45
N PHE A 31 9.57 8.91 9.21
CA PHE A 31 8.38 9.21 8.39
C PHE A 31 7.04 8.93 9.06
N ARG A 32 6.99 8.24 10.21
CA ARG A 32 5.71 7.91 10.86
C ARG A 32 4.82 9.12 11.10
N ASP A 33 5.38 10.22 11.63
CA ASP A 33 4.60 11.42 11.93
C ASP A 33 4.08 12.12 10.68
N LYS A 34 4.83 12.04 9.57
CA LYS A 34 4.38 12.53 8.26
C LYS A 34 3.20 11.70 7.75
N PHE A 35 3.27 10.37 7.87
CA PHE A 35 2.18 9.48 7.46
C PHE A 35 0.92 9.74 8.27
N VAL A 36 1.05 9.88 9.60
CA VAL A 36 -0.09 10.24 10.47
C VAL A 36 -0.69 11.58 10.03
N THR A 37 0.14 12.59 9.78
CA THR A 37 -0.31 13.91 9.31
C THR A 37 -1.10 13.81 7.99
N VAL A 38 -0.63 13.02 7.03
CA VAL A 38 -1.33 12.81 5.75
C VAL A 38 -2.66 12.08 5.95
N LEU A 39 -2.70 11.05 6.81
CA LEU A 39 -3.91 10.27 7.09
C LEU A 39 -4.99 11.08 7.82
N GLU A 40 -4.59 11.97 8.73
CA GLU A 40 -5.51 12.90 9.40
C GLU A 40 -6.03 13.99 8.46
N GLY A 41 -5.23 14.36 7.46
CA GLY A 41 -5.60 15.33 6.43
C GLY A 41 -6.57 14.80 5.37
N ALA A 42 -7.17 15.72 4.61
CA ALA A 42 -7.94 15.37 3.42
C ALA A 42 -7.03 14.74 2.34
N PRO A 43 -7.51 13.75 1.57
CA PRO A 43 -8.89 13.24 1.56
C PRO A 43 -9.19 12.12 2.57
N PHE A 44 -8.21 11.64 3.33
CA PHE A 44 -8.36 10.46 4.18
C PHE A 44 -9.13 10.73 5.48
N ASN A 45 -8.94 11.90 6.09
CA ASN A 45 -9.70 12.39 7.25
C ASN A 45 -9.84 11.36 8.40
N ARG A 46 -8.78 10.59 8.68
CA ARG A 46 -8.79 9.57 9.75
C ARG A 46 -8.59 10.23 11.11
N ASP A 47 -9.23 9.69 12.14
CA ASP A 47 -8.91 10.07 13.51
C ASP A 47 -7.48 9.63 13.88
N ALA A 48 -6.90 10.25 14.92
CA ALA A 48 -5.51 10.02 15.32
C ALA A 48 -5.20 8.56 15.69
N ALA A 49 -6.15 7.83 16.29
CA ALA A 49 -5.94 6.44 16.69
C ALA A 49 -5.87 5.54 15.44
N THR A 50 -6.78 5.78 14.51
CA THR A 50 -6.85 5.08 13.24
C THR A 50 -5.65 5.42 12.35
N ALA A 51 -5.27 6.69 12.24
CA ALA A 51 -4.08 7.14 11.51
C ALA A 51 -2.80 6.50 12.07
N GLY A 52 -2.65 6.48 13.39
CA GLY A 52 -1.51 5.82 14.05
C GLY A 52 -1.45 4.32 13.80
N THR A 53 -2.61 3.65 13.77
CA THR A 53 -2.71 2.22 13.46
C THR A 53 -2.32 1.95 12.01
N LEU A 54 -2.90 2.70 11.06
CA LEU A 54 -2.59 2.57 9.64
C LEU A 54 -1.11 2.85 9.35
N ALA A 55 -0.53 3.92 9.92
CA ALA A 55 0.91 4.19 9.76
C ALA A 55 1.79 3.03 10.26
N SER A 56 1.37 2.32 11.31
CA SER A 56 2.08 1.14 11.84
C SER A 56 1.91 -0.12 10.97
N VAL A 57 0.85 -0.18 10.15
CA VAL A 57 0.66 -1.23 9.15
C VAL A 57 1.51 -0.94 7.90
N LEU A 58 1.61 0.34 7.50
CA LEU A 58 2.28 0.76 6.27
C LEU A 58 3.80 0.86 6.43
N LEU A 59 4.31 1.10 7.64
CA LEU A 59 5.74 1.23 7.93
C LEU A 59 6.26 0.10 8.85
N PRO A 60 7.49 -0.41 8.63
CA PRO A 60 8.38 -0.09 7.51
C PRO A 60 7.78 -0.52 6.16
N ASP A 61 8.18 0.15 5.08
CA ASP A 61 7.65 -0.12 3.75
C ASP A 61 8.23 -1.43 3.18
N ILE A 62 7.70 -2.53 3.70
CA ILE A 62 8.10 -3.89 3.40
C ILE A 62 6.82 -4.70 3.22
N LEU A 63 6.69 -5.33 2.05
CA LEU A 63 5.61 -6.29 1.81
C LEU A 63 5.83 -7.54 2.69
N THR A 64 5.01 -7.67 3.72
CA THR A 64 5.05 -8.78 4.67
C THR A 64 4.42 -10.04 4.07
N TYR A 65 5.03 -11.20 4.30
CA TYR A 65 4.46 -12.48 3.89
C TYR A 65 4.59 -13.51 5.03
N ASN A 66 3.46 -14.09 5.40
CA ASN A 66 3.30 -15.17 6.34
C ASN A 66 2.86 -16.42 5.58
N TYR A 67 3.78 -17.39 5.48
CA TYR A 67 3.56 -18.66 4.78
C TYR A 67 2.54 -19.58 5.46
N ALA A 68 2.18 -19.32 6.73
CA ALA A 68 1.16 -20.08 7.44
C ALA A 68 -0.27 -19.68 7.03
N THR A 69 -0.44 -18.66 6.19
CA THR A 69 -1.75 -18.16 5.77
C THR A 69 -1.85 -18.10 4.25
N ALA A 70 -3.02 -18.46 3.71
CA ALA A 70 -3.36 -18.27 2.30
C ALA A 70 -3.98 -16.89 2.01
N ALA A 71 -3.85 -15.93 2.95
CA ALA A 71 -4.36 -14.58 2.77
C ALA A 71 -3.70 -13.92 1.56
N GLY A 72 -4.46 -13.11 0.81
CA GLY A 72 -3.94 -12.26 -0.26
C GLY A 72 -3.35 -11.00 0.35
N PHE A 73 -3.14 -9.96 -0.47
CA PHE A 73 -2.78 -8.64 0.02
C PHE A 73 -3.63 -8.24 1.26
N LEU A 74 -3.08 -7.81 2.40
CA LEU A 74 -1.71 -7.35 2.71
C LEU A 74 -0.66 -8.44 3.06
N ASN A 75 -0.96 -9.71 2.84
CA ASN A 75 -0.04 -10.84 3.03
C ASN A 75 0.60 -11.26 1.69
N GLY A 76 1.71 -10.60 1.32
CA GLY A 76 2.24 -10.68 -0.04
C GLY A 76 1.29 -10.00 -1.04
N ARG A 77 1.40 -10.35 -2.32
CA ARG A 77 0.45 -9.96 -3.36
C ARG A 77 0.36 -11.05 -4.42
N ARG A 78 -0.85 -11.39 -4.83
CA ARG A 78 -1.11 -12.29 -5.97
C ARG A 78 -1.22 -11.48 -7.25
N LEU A 79 -1.19 -12.15 -8.41
CA LEU A 79 -1.38 -11.49 -9.70
C LEU A 79 -2.81 -10.92 -9.86
N GLN A 80 -3.78 -11.56 -9.21
CA GLN A 80 -5.19 -11.19 -9.24
C GLN A 80 -5.60 -10.19 -8.15
N ASP A 81 -4.69 -9.85 -7.23
CA ASP A 81 -5.02 -8.92 -6.16
C ASP A 81 -5.07 -7.50 -6.74
N ASP A 82 -6.22 -6.83 -6.62
CA ASP A 82 -6.38 -5.42 -6.93
C ASP A 82 -5.81 -4.57 -5.79
N VAL A 83 -4.48 -4.44 -5.80
CA VAL A 83 -3.74 -3.80 -4.71
C VAL A 83 -4.06 -2.31 -4.55
N ILE A 84 -4.37 -1.62 -5.64
CA ILE A 84 -4.67 -0.18 -5.60
C ILE A 84 -6.03 0.05 -4.96
N ASP A 85 -7.05 -0.70 -5.37
CA ASP A 85 -8.37 -0.63 -4.74
C ASP A 85 -8.30 -1.04 -3.27
N ALA A 86 -7.59 -2.13 -2.94
CA ALA A 86 -7.42 -2.55 -1.55
C ALA A 86 -6.75 -1.49 -0.66
N GLU A 87 -5.70 -0.83 -1.17
CA GLU A 87 -5.04 0.27 -0.46
C GLU A 87 -5.97 1.49 -0.32
N LEU A 88 -6.61 1.94 -1.40
CA LEU A 88 -7.52 3.09 -1.37
C LEU A 88 -8.66 2.87 -0.38
N GLN A 89 -9.28 1.68 -0.38
CA GLN A 89 -10.35 1.33 0.54
C GLN A 89 -9.85 1.30 1.99
N LEU A 90 -8.66 0.74 2.24
CA LEU A 90 -8.06 0.72 3.57
C LEU A 90 -7.82 2.15 4.10
N LEU A 91 -7.20 3.01 3.29
CA LEU A 91 -6.79 4.36 3.69
C LEU A 91 -7.99 5.30 3.84
N THR A 92 -8.96 5.22 2.92
CA THR A 92 -10.18 6.06 2.96
C THR A 92 -11.25 5.52 3.90
N GLY A 93 -11.22 4.22 4.24
CA GLY A 93 -12.27 3.56 4.99
C GLY A 93 -13.56 3.36 4.20
N SER A 94 -13.54 3.58 2.89
CA SER A 94 -14.71 3.45 2.01
C SER A 94 -14.51 2.30 1.03
N SER A 95 -15.36 1.28 1.11
CA SER A 95 -15.31 0.09 0.25
C SER A 95 -15.75 0.35 -1.20
N SER A 96 -16.20 1.56 -1.53
CA SER A 96 -16.65 1.93 -2.87
C SER A 96 -15.62 2.75 -3.65
N ILE A 97 -14.47 3.06 -3.05
CA ILE A 97 -13.39 3.77 -3.74
C ILE A 97 -12.56 2.75 -4.52
N GLY A 98 -12.20 3.14 -5.75
CA GLY A 98 -11.23 2.45 -6.57
C GLY A 98 -10.61 3.39 -7.61
N ASP A 99 -9.64 2.89 -8.37
CA ASP A 99 -8.97 3.66 -9.43
C ASP A 99 -9.65 3.57 -10.81
N GLY A 100 -10.72 2.76 -10.89
CA GLY A 100 -11.49 2.53 -12.11
C GLY A 100 -10.92 1.45 -13.02
N VAL A 101 -9.88 0.73 -12.59
CA VAL A 101 -9.26 -0.39 -13.30
C VAL A 101 -9.39 -1.65 -12.45
N GLY A 102 -10.26 -2.57 -12.87
CA GLY A 102 -10.44 -3.83 -12.13
C GLY A 102 -9.29 -4.83 -12.32
N PRO A 103 -9.27 -5.92 -11.52
CA PRO A 103 -8.24 -6.93 -11.61
C PRO A 103 -8.32 -7.71 -12.93
N HIS A 104 -7.16 -8.07 -13.48
CA HIS A 104 -7.08 -9.01 -14.59
C HIS A 104 -7.66 -10.37 -14.20
N SER A 105 -8.51 -10.90 -15.07
CA SER A 105 -9.22 -12.18 -14.87
C SER A 105 -8.80 -13.28 -15.85
N ASP A 106 -7.87 -12.96 -16.75
CA ASP A 106 -7.53 -13.74 -17.94
C ASP A 106 -6.09 -14.27 -17.93
N TYR A 107 -5.44 -14.28 -16.76
CA TYR A 107 -4.12 -14.88 -16.61
C TYR A 107 -4.12 -16.38 -16.96
N LEU A 108 -3.11 -16.82 -17.70
CA LEU A 108 -2.83 -18.25 -17.87
C LEU A 108 -2.68 -18.95 -16.53
N SER A 109 -3.18 -20.18 -16.39
CA SER A 109 -3.03 -20.99 -15.17
C SER A 109 -1.63 -21.60 -14.99
N VAL A 110 -0.75 -21.40 -15.97
CA VAL A 110 0.61 -21.91 -16.03
C VAL A 110 1.59 -20.77 -16.31
N PHE A 111 2.83 -20.93 -15.85
CA PHE A 111 3.92 -19.99 -16.15
C PHE A 111 4.02 -19.77 -17.67
N PRO A 112 4.12 -18.52 -18.16
CA PRO A 112 4.46 -17.30 -17.42
C PRO A 112 3.29 -16.50 -16.78
N TYR A 113 2.09 -17.08 -16.64
CA TYR A 113 0.91 -16.41 -16.04
C TYR A 113 0.55 -15.06 -16.69
N VAL A 114 0.55 -15.00 -18.02
CA VAL A 114 0.30 -13.78 -18.80
C VAL A 114 -1.19 -13.67 -19.15
N GLY A 115 -1.73 -12.45 -19.18
CA GLY A 115 -3.09 -12.14 -19.69
C GLY A 115 -3.06 -11.59 -21.12
N THR A 116 -4.22 -11.43 -21.75
CA THR A 116 -4.36 -10.74 -23.03
C THR A 116 -4.05 -9.25 -22.88
N PRO A 117 -3.49 -8.53 -23.87
CA PRO A 117 -3.33 -7.08 -23.80
C PRO A 117 -4.67 -6.33 -23.84
N HIS A 118 -4.79 -5.20 -23.12
CA HIS A 118 -5.94 -4.28 -23.15
C HIS A 118 -5.47 -2.83 -23.11
#